data_AF-A0A6B8QPN7-F1
#
_entry.id   AF-A0A6B8QPN7-F1
#
_cell.length_a   1.000
_cell.length_b   1.000
_cell.length_c   1.000
_cell.angle_alpha   90.00
_cell.angle_beta   90.00
_cell.angle_gamma   90.00
#
_symmetry.space_group_name_H-M   'P 1'
#
loop_
_entity.id
_entity.type
_entity.pdbx_description
1 polymer ?
#
loop_
_entity_poly.entity_id
_entity_poly.type
_entity_poly.pdbx_seq_one_letter_code
_entity_poly.pdbx_strand_id
1 'polypeptide(L)'
;MSEPASGEVFDLEWIPGQLFPDIELERVDVDEQAIRVVCSDGDWSIQSDITLFWGPGTMVFEVEGDIDVRIREGERWPLVAPSTAQNKLIPYLHTLEVIERGDPWRLRFRAGDLNAKVELQSTVTRITWHPDGA
;
A
#
# COMPACT_ATOMS: atom_id res chain seq x y z
N MET A 1 -20.36 16.48 5.97
CA MET A 1 -19.82 15.11 5.91
C MET A 1 -20.04 14.66 4.49
N SER A 2 -19.00 14.71 3.66
CA SER A 2 -19.11 14.28 2.26
C SER A 2 -19.00 12.76 2.23
N GLU A 3 -19.95 12.10 1.56
CA GLU A 3 -19.83 10.67 1.22
C GLU A 3 -18.53 10.47 0.43
N PRO A 4 -17.73 9.42 0.71
CA PRO A 4 -16.61 9.12 -0.17
C PRO A 4 -17.18 8.81 -1.56
N ALA A 5 -16.66 9.48 -2.59
CA ALA A 5 -16.92 9.10 -3.97
C ALA A 5 -16.73 7.57 -4.09
N SER A 6 -17.68 6.89 -4.72
CA SER A 6 -17.65 5.43 -4.83
C SER A 6 -16.48 5.02 -5.72
N GLY A 7 -15.31 4.78 -5.11
CA GLY A 7 -14.15 4.24 -5.80
C GLY A 7 -14.48 2.88 -6.42
N GLU A 8 -13.76 2.54 -7.50
CA GLU A 8 -13.92 1.26 -8.18
C GLU A 8 -13.46 0.12 -7.28
N VAL A 9 -14.30 -0.90 -7.07
CA VAL A 9 -14.00 -2.04 -6.19
C VAL A 9 -13.26 -3.12 -6.98
N PHE A 10 -12.20 -3.67 -6.40
CA PHE A 10 -11.47 -4.80 -6.95
C PHE A 10 -11.72 -6.08 -6.18
N ASP A 11 -11.82 -7.19 -6.92
CA ASP A 11 -11.80 -8.51 -6.31
C ASP A 11 -10.41 -8.79 -5.74
N LEU A 12 -10.36 -9.15 -4.46
CA LEU A 12 -9.13 -9.52 -3.76
C LEU A 12 -8.35 -10.63 -4.49
N GLU A 13 -9.06 -11.47 -5.25
CA GLU A 13 -8.47 -12.56 -6.01
C GLU A 13 -7.59 -12.12 -7.17
N TRP A 14 -7.75 -10.88 -7.63
CA TRP A 14 -6.99 -10.37 -8.75
C TRP A 14 -5.55 -10.00 -8.37
N ILE A 15 -5.18 -9.89 -7.09
CA ILE A 15 -3.81 -9.52 -6.69
C ILE A 15 -3.06 -10.75 -6.14
N PRO A 16 -2.43 -11.58 -7.00
CA PRO A 16 -1.76 -12.80 -6.53
C PRO A 16 -0.38 -12.55 -5.88
N GLY A 17 0.17 -11.34 -6.01
CA GLY A 17 1.58 -11.05 -5.74
C GLY A 17 2.19 -10.24 -6.88
N GLN A 18 2.02 -8.91 -6.84
CA GLN A 18 2.37 -8.02 -7.93
C GLN A 18 3.53 -7.10 -7.55
N LEU A 19 4.45 -6.92 -8.49
CA LEU A 19 5.54 -5.94 -8.40
C LEU A 19 5.06 -4.60 -8.96
N PHE A 20 5.40 -3.51 -8.28
CA PHE A 20 5.01 -2.15 -8.67
C PHE A 20 6.19 -1.15 -8.72
N PRO A 21 7.32 -1.49 -9.36
CA PRO A 21 8.51 -0.63 -9.35
C PRO A 21 8.29 0.74 -10.01
N ASP A 22 7.30 0.88 -10.88
CA ASP A 22 7.07 2.06 -11.73
C ASP A 22 5.97 3.00 -11.19
N ILE A 23 5.51 2.82 -9.95
CA ILE A 23 4.55 3.75 -9.33
C ILE A 23 5.28 4.94 -8.71
N GLU A 24 4.91 6.15 -9.14
CA GLU A 24 5.35 7.39 -8.51
C GLU A 24 4.48 7.68 -7.28
N LEU A 25 4.97 7.27 -6.12
CA LEU A 25 4.27 7.38 -4.85
C LEU A 25 4.44 8.77 -4.24
N GLU A 26 3.33 9.44 -3.95
CA GLU A 26 3.34 10.73 -3.25
C GLU A 26 3.43 10.55 -1.74
N ARG A 27 2.58 9.67 -1.20
CA ARG A 27 2.57 9.32 0.23
C ARG A 27 1.82 8.02 0.49
N VAL A 28 2.05 7.47 1.67
CA VAL A 28 1.24 6.41 2.24
C VAL A 28 0.59 6.91 3.52
N ASP A 29 -0.74 6.85 3.57
CA ASP A 29 -1.50 7.16 4.78
C ASP A 29 -2.00 5.87 5.40
N VAL A 30 -1.78 5.70 6.70
CA VAL A 30 -2.17 4.51 7.46
C VAL A 30 -2.98 4.94 8.66
N ASP A 31 -4.15 4.34 8.84
CA ASP A 31 -4.98 4.48 10.04
C ASP A 31 -5.53 3.11 10.47
N GLU A 32 -6.40 3.08 11.48
CA GLU A 32 -6.97 1.86 12.04
C GLU A 32 -7.86 1.06 11.06
N GLN A 33 -8.26 1.66 9.93
CA GLN A 33 -9.23 1.09 9.00
C GLN A 33 -8.68 0.86 7.61
N ALA A 34 -7.60 1.55 7.23
CA ALA A 34 -7.06 1.44 5.88
C ALA A 34 -5.57 1.77 5.75
N ILE A 35 -4.96 1.15 4.73
CA ILE A 35 -3.71 1.60 4.10
C ILE A 35 -4.10 2.30 2.80
N ARG A 36 -3.67 3.55 2.63
CA ARG A 36 -3.92 4.35 1.43
C ARG A 36 -2.60 4.64 0.74
N VAL A 37 -2.47 4.21 -0.51
CA VAL A 37 -1.31 4.47 -1.36
C VAL A 37 -1.71 5.56 -2.35
N VAL A 38 -1.19 6.77 -2.14
CA VAL A 38 -1.45 7.93 -3.00
C VAL A 38 -0.32 8.04 -4.02
N CYS A 39 -0.65 8.07 -5.30
CA CYS A 39 0.31 8.17 -6.39
C CYS A 39 -0.03 9.30 -7.36
N SER A 40 1.00 9.99 -7.86
CA SER A 40 0.88 11.06 -8.85
C SER A 40 0.83 10.52 -10.28
N ASP A 41 1.45 9.36 -10.48
CA ASP A 41 1.39 8.57 -11.70
C ASP A 41 1.63 7.11 -11.32
N GLY A 42 0.99 6.20 -12.03
CA GLY A 42 1.10 4.78 -11.73
C GLY A 42 0.35 3.92 -12.71
N ASP A 43 1.05 2.93 -13.25
CA ASP A 43 0.44 1.79 -13.92
C ASP A 43 0.16 0.70 -12.88
N TRP A 44 -1.12 0.49 -12.60
CA TRP A 44 -1.57 -0.59 -11.73
C TRP A 44 -1.99 -1.78 -12.56
N SER A 45 -0.97 -2.43 -13.10
CA SER A 45 -1.10 -3.67 -13.84
C SER A 45 -1.21 -4.88 -12.92
N ILE A 46 -2.16 -5.75 -13.21
CA ILE A 46 -2.31 -7.07 -12.60
C ILE A 46 -1.80 -8.14 -13.56
N GLN A 47 -1.00 -9.07 -13.06
CA GLN A 47 -0.47 -10.22 -13.81
C GLN A 47 0.30 -9.82 -15.08
N SER A 48 0.81 -8.59 -15.14
CA SER A 48 1.57 -8.01 -16.26
C SER A 48 0.83 -7.86 -17.60
N ASP A 49 -0.42 -8.30 -17.70
CA ASP A 49 -1.20 -8.29 -18.95
C ASP A 49 -2.50 -7.47 -18.87
N ILE A 50 -2.93 -7.06 -17.67
CA ILE A 50 -4.17 -6.29 -17.46
C ILE A 50 -3.86 -5.03 -16.66
N THR A 51 -3.74 -3.88 -17.35
CA THR A 51 -3.73 -2.56 -16.72
C THR A 51 -5.14 -2.24 -16.22
N LEU A 52 -5.32 -2.15 -14.90
CA LEU A 52 -6.62 -1.79 -14.33
C LEU A 52 -6.90 -0.30 -14.47
N PHE A 53 -5.88 0.53 -14.28
CA PHE A 53 -5.99 1.97 -14.41
C PHE A 53 -4.61 2.61 -14.62
N TRP A 54 -4.66 3.89 -15.05
CA TRP A 54 -3.50 4.72 -15.30
C TRP A 54 -3.72 6.11 -14.71
N GLY A 55 -2.64 6.70 -14.17
CA GLY A 55 -2.60 8.09 -13.74
C GLY A 55 -2.77 8.30 -12.23
N PRO A 56 -2.94 9.57 -11.80
CA PRO A 56 -2.97 9.95 -10.40
C PRO A 56 -4.22 9.44 -9.67
N GLY A 57 -4.05 9.12 -8.39
CA GLY A 57 -5.15 8.73 -7.52
C GLY A 57 -4.70 7.98 -6.28
N THR A 58 -5.67 7.38 -5.60
CA THR A 58 -5.44 6.66 -4.35
C THR A 58 -5.96 5.24 -4.42
N MET A 59 -5.07 4.28 -4.19
CA MET A 59 -5.44 2.90 -3.92
C MET A 59 -5.67 2.73 -2.42
N VAL A 60 -6.85 2.26 -2.04
CA VAL A 60 -7.27 2.09 -0.65
C VAL A 60 -7.44 0.60 -0.36
N PHE A 61 -6.66 0.10 0.59
CA PHE A 61 -6.78 -1.23 1.17
C PHE A 61 -7.48 -1.09 2.50
N GLU A 62 -8.76 -1.43 2.55
CA GLU A 62 -9.50 -1.48 3.81
C GLU A 62 -9.11 -2.74 4.56
N VAL A 63 -8.86 -2.57 5.85
CA VAL A 63 -8.30 -3.62 6.70
C VAL A 63 -9.20 -3.95 7.89
N GLU A 64 -8.99 -5.14 8.44
CA GLU A 64 -9.56 -5.57 9.70
C GLU A 64 -8.44 -5.92 10.70
N GLY A 65 -8.53 -5.35 11.91
CA GLY A 65 -7.53 -5.54 12.96
C GLY A 65 -6.35 -4.58 12.86
N ASP A 66 -5.25 -4.93 13.55
CA ASP A 66 -4.06 -4.11 13.61
C ASP A 66 -3.27 -4.13 12.29
N ILE A 67 -2.55 -3.03 12.02
CA ILE A 67 -1.57 -2.94 10.93
C ILE A 67 -0.18 -3.08 11.52
N ASP A 68 0.41 -4.24 11.31
CA ASP A 68 1.77 -4.55 11.73
C ASP A 68 2.78 -3.88 10.78
N VAL A 69 3.67 -3.06 11.33
CA VAL A 69 4.76 -2.44 10.57
C VAL A 69 6.07 -3.13 10.88
N ARG A 70 6.72 -3.69 9.86
CA ARG A 70 7.99 -4.40 9.98
C ARG A 70 9.08 -3.71 9.17
N ILE A 71 10.31 -3.75 9.65
CA ILE A 71 11.49 -3.23 8.92
C ILE A 71 12.49 -4.35 8.70
N ARG A 72 13.12 -4.42 7.52
CA ARG A 72 14.11 -5.47 7.24
C ARG A 72 15.44 -5.20 7.94
N GLU A 73 15.88 -6.17 8.71
CA GLU A 73 17.20 -6.21 9.36
C GLU A 73 17.94 -7.50 8.95
N GLY A 74 18.78 -7.43 7.92
CA GLY A 74 19.37 -8.62 7.31
C GLY A 74 18.28 -9.52 6.74
N GLU A 75 18.16 -10.74 7.28
CA GLU A 75 17.11 -11.70 6.90
C GLU A 75 15.88 -11.68 7.82
N ARG A 76 15.83 -10.78 8.80
CA ARG A 76 14.71 -10.68 9.74
C ARG A 76 13.79 -9.51 9.42
N TRP A 77 12.55 -9.63 9.89
CA TRP A 77 11.51 -8.60 9.79
C TRP A 77 10.91 -8.31 11.18
N PRO A 78 11.67 -7.70 12.11
CA PRO A 78 11.13 -7.31 13.41
C PRO A 78 9.95 -6.34 13.29
N LEU A 79 9.02 -6.47 14.25
CA LEU A 79 7.91 -5.54 14.43
C LEU A 79 8.43 -4.20 14.98
N VAL A 80 7.94 -3.12 14.41
CA VAL A 80 8.25 -1.74 14.82
C VAL A 80 7.13 -1.23 15.71
N ALA A 81 7.50 -0.54 16.79
CA ALA A 81 6.52 0.08 17.67
C ALA A 81 5.63 1.08 16.89
N PRO A 82 4.30 1.12 17.12
CA PRO A 82 3.37 1.95 16.33
C PRO A 82 3.76 3.43 16.26
N SER A 83 4.20 4.01 17.38
CA SER A 83 4.64 5.42 17.41
C SER A 83 5.90 5.67 16.58
N THR A 84 6.82 4.70 16.51
CA THR A 84 8.01 4.79 15.65
C THR A 84 7.61 4.63 14.18
N ALA A 85 6.73 3.68 13.88
CA ALA A 85 6.23 3.47 12.53
C ALA A 85 5.56 4.74 11.97
N GLN A 86 4.63 5.33 12.74
CA GLN A 86 3.85 6.49 12.33
C GLN A 86 4.70 7.76 12.15
N ASN A 87 5.70 7.96 13.01
CA ASN A 87 6.46 9.22 13.02
C ASN A 87 7.77 9.15 12.22
N LYS A 88 8.30 7.95 11.94
CA LYS A 88 9.65 7.79 11.40
C LYS A 88 9.77 6.85 10.20
N LEU A 89 8.74 6.09 9.85
CA LEU A 89 8.79 5.18 8.70
C LEU A 89 7.73 5.52 7.66
N ILE A 90 6.44 5.48 8.04
CA ILE A 90 5.31 5.68 7.13
C ILE A 90 5.41 7.01 6.34
N PRO A 91 5.74 8.16 6.98
CA PRO A 91 5.86 9.43 6.27
C PRO A 91 6.99 9.50 5.24
N TYR A 92 7.90 8.53 5.27
CA TYR A 92 9.08 8.48 4.39
C TYR A 92 9.02 7.32 3.39
N LEU A 93 7.90 6.62 3.30
CA LEU A 93 7.69 5.61 2.25
C LEU A 93 7.60 6.32 0.90
N HIS A 94 8.40 5.89 -0.08
CA HIS A 94 8.52 6.57 -1.37
C HIS A 94 8.51 5.61 -2.58
N THR A 95 8.53 4.30 -2.36
CA THR A 95 8.46 3.31 -3.44
C THR A 95 7.68 2.11 -2.95
N LEU A 96 6.62 1.74 -3.67
CA LEU A 96 5.92 0.47 -3.46
C LEU A 96 6.64 -0.62 -4.27
N GLU A 97 7.21 -1.62 -3.61
CA GLU A 97 7.89 -2.72 -4.31
C GLU A 97 6.90 -3.82 -4.68
N VAL A 98 6.10 -4.27 -3.71
CA VAL A 98 5.31 -5.50 -3.80
C VAL A 98 3.99 -5.33 -3.06
N ILE A 99 2.92 -5.88 -3.63
CA ILE A 99 1.71 -6.24 -2.89
C ILE A 99 1.51 -7.74 -3.04
N GLU A 100 1.53 -8.46 -1.91
CA GLU A 100 1.36 -9.90 -1.86
C GLU A 100 0.12 -10.25 -1.04
N ARG A 101 -0.83 -10.95 -1.68
CA ARG A 101 -1.99 -11.52 -1.00
C ARG A 101 -1.56 -12.67 -0.11
N GLY A 102 -2.15 -12.74 1.07
CA GLY A 102 -1.93 -13.80 2.04
C GLY A 102 -2.76 -13.56 3.29
N ASP A 103 -2.47 -14.35 4.31
CA ASP A 103 -2.98 -14.14 5.67
C ASP A 103 -1.78 -14.01 6.62
N PRO A 104 -1.29 -12.78 6.90
CA PRO A 104 -1.80 -11.48 6.45
C PRO A 104 -1.35 -11.09 5.02
N TRP A 105 -2.01 -10.08 4.45
CA TRP A 105 -1.51 -9.37 3.26
C TRP A 105 -0.22 -8.63 3.57
N ARG A 106 0.64 -8.46 2.57
CA ARG A 106 1.95 -7.81 2.71
C ARG A 106 2.11 -6.73 1.65
N LEU A 107 2.21 -5.48 2.09
CA LEU A 107 2.55 -4.35 1.22
C LEU A 107 3.97 -3.90 1.58
N ARG A 108 4.91 -4.02 0.64
CA ARG A 108 6.33 -3.74 0.87
C ARG A 108 6.75 -2.46 0.19
N PHE A 109 7.46 -1.63 0.92
CA PHE A 109 7.90 -0.32 0.50
C PHE A 109 9.39 -0.09 0.73
N ARG A 110 9.93 0.97 0.12
CA ARG A 110 11.18 1.61 0.51
C ARG A 110 10.92 2.89 1.29
N ALA A 111 11.75 3.14 2.30
CA ALA A 111 11.63 4.26 3.22
C ALA A 111 12.95 5.02 3.39
N GLY A 112 12.85 6.36 3.33
CA GLY A 112 13.92 7.31 3.62
C GLY A 112 15.18 7.18 2.74
N ASP A 113 16.17 8.03 3.00
CA ASP A 113 17.38 8.11 2.16
C ASP A 113 18.19 6.80 2.11
N LEU A 114 18.11 6.00 3.17
CA LEU A 114 18.80 4.71 3.27
C LEU A 114 18.07 3.57 2.52
N ASN A 115 16.93 3.85 1.87
CA ASN A 115 16.14 2.87 1.13
C ASN A 115 15.82 1.62 1.97
N ALA A 116 15.48 1.83 3.25
CA ALA A 116 15.12 0.75 4.16
C ALA A 116 13.87 0.03 3.63
N LYS A 117 13.86 -1.31 3.66
CA LYS A 117 12.66 -2.07 3.30
C LYS A 117 11.70 -2.10 4.49
N VAL A 118 10.48 -1.65 4.26
CA VAL A 118 9.40 -1.63 5.24
C VAL A 118 8.26 -2.48 4.70
N GLU A 119 7.58 -3.24 5.56
CA GLU A 119 6.44 -4.07 5.21
C GLU A 119 5.27 -3.74 6.13
N LEU A 120 4.13 -3.40 5.54
CA LEU A 120 2.85 -3.26 6.24
C LEU A 120 2.09 -4.59 6.10
N GLN A 121 1.61 -5.12 7.21
CA GLN A 121 0.88 -6.39 7.26
C GLN A 121 -0.47 -6.21 7.93
N SER A 122 -1.53 -6.68 7.28
CA SER A 122 -2.87 -6.71 7.86
C SER A 122 -3.81 -7.62 7.08
N THR A 123 -5.01 -7.84 7.60
CA THR A 123 -6.09 -8.51 6.87
C THR A 123 -6.79 -7.49 5.99
N VAL A 124 -6.65 -7.61 4.66
CA VAL A 124 -7.37 -6.73 3.72
C VAL A 124 -8.73 -7.33 3.40
N THR A 125 -9.80 -6.55 3.62
CA THR A 125 -11.19 -6.95 3.39
C THR A 125 -11.77 -6.38 2.11
N ARG A 126 -11.26 -5.24 1.65
CA ARG A 126 -11.69 -4.60 0.41
C ARG A 126 -10.57 -3.75 -0.18
N ILE A 127 -10.53 -3.67 -1.51
CA ILE A 127 -9.60 -2.82 -2.24
C ILE A 127 -10.41 -1.92 -3.16
N THR A 128 -10.12 -0.62 -3.14
CA THR A 128 -10.79 0.37 -4.00
C THR A 128 -9.81 1.35 -4.62
N TRP A 129 -10.08 1.78 -5.85
CA TRP A 129 -9.34 2.84 -6.54
C TRP A 129 -10.16 4.11 -6.60
N HIS A 130 -9.52 5.23 -6.28
CA HIS A 130 -10.09 6.57 -6.31
C HIS A 130 -9.23 7.45 -7.22
N PRO A 131 -9.60 7.66 -8.50
CA PRO A 131 -8.83 8.53 -9.39
C PRO A 131 -8.90 9.98 -8.94
N ASP A 132 -7.79 10.72 -9.07
CA ASP A 132 -7.78 12.15 -8.76
C ASP A 132 -8.58 12.94 -9.82
N GLY A 133 -9.48 13.81 -9.36
CA GLY A 133 -10.23 14.72 -10.24
C GLY A 133 -11.53 14.17 -10.84
N ALA A 134 -12.09 13.10 -10.26
CA ALA A 134 -13.46 12.64 -10.54
C ALA A 134 -14.54 13.59 -9.99
#